data_AF-A0AAJ4W765-F1
#
_entry.id   AF-A0AAJ4W765-F1
#
_cell.length_a   1.000
_cell.length_b   1.000
_cell.length_c   1.000
_cell.angle_alpha   90.00
_cell.angle_beta   90.00
_cell.angle_gamma   90.00
#
_symmetry.space_group_name_H-M   'P 1'
#
loop_
_entity.id
_entity.type
_entity.pdbx_description
1 polymer ?
#
loop_
_entity_poly.entity_id
_entity_poly.type
_entity_poly.pdbx_seq_one_letter_code
_entity_poly.pdbx_strand_id
1 'polypeptide(L)'
;MVKEEFTALFKGYKVPNEIKSLLEFQTSETIPSYYSNAIYLIDEDPGIIESISEEEEFVNSFVPFAEANSTGSIYAFWVQDKAVKSLDNCPIVVFGDEGGVFIVAKNIKELLQISAYDVEAVVFMEEFYFPDKEELIEEGEFDAAEFNKEFLDWLRTDAKLKPILTIEAIDEVIANAQDQSAEELEQFIAKFA
;
A
#
# COMPACT_ATOMS: atom_id res chain seq x y z
N MET A 1 15.58 -17.01 -4.89
CA MET A 1 14.57 -17.86 -4.22
C MET A 1 13.35 -17.04 -3.76
N VAL A 2 13.18 -15.80 -4.26
CA VAL A 2 12.24 -14.76 -3.79
C VAL A 2 10.75 -15.05 -4.14
N LYS A 3 10.44 -16.19 -4.76
CA LYS A 3 9.06 -16.46 -5.24
C LYS A 3 8.17 -17.21 -4.26
N GLU A 4 8.72 -18.02 -3.34
CA GLU A 4 7.87 -18.84 -2.45
C GLU A 4 7.36 -18.05 -1.25
N GLU A 5 8.23 -17.35 -0.54
CA GLU A 5 7.91 -16.53 0.65
C GLU A 5 6.92 -15.41 0.29
N PHE A 6 7.22 -14.65 -0.76
CA PHE A 6 6.29 -13.62 -1.26
C PHE A 6 4.90 -14.15 -1.58
N THR A 7 4.79 -15.31 -2.24
CA THR A 7 3.47 -15.89 -2.56
C THR A 7 2.74 -16.43 -1.33
N ALA A 8 3.46 -16.79 -0.27
CA ALA A 8 2.87 -17.28 0.97
C ALA A 8 2.07 -16.18 1.68
N LEU A 9 2.51 -14.91 1.60
CA LEU A 9 1.79 -13.75 2.13
C LEU A 9 0.35 -13.66 1.61
N PHE A 10 0.12 -14.09 0.38
CA PHE A 10 -1.18 -13.99 -0.28
C PHE A 10 -2.17 -15.06 0.13
N LYS A 11 -1.85 -15.95 1.08
CA LYS A 11 -2.79 -16.90 1.72
C LYS A 11 -3.64 -17.71 0.70
N GLY A 12 -3.09 -17.99 -0.48
CA GLY A 12 -3.76 -18.72 -1.57
C GLY A 12 -4.68 -17.90 -2.47
N TYR A 13 -4.84 -16.59 -2.22
CA TYR A 13 -5.51 -15.68 -3.16
C TYR A 13 -4.70 -15.51 -4.44
N LYS A 14 -5.40 -15.28 -5.56
CA LYS A 14 -4.73 -14.91 -6.80
C LYS A 14 -4.10 -13.52 -6.64
N VAL A 15 -2.77 -13.49 -6.65
CA VAL A 15 -1.96 -12.27 -6.64
C VAL A 15 -2.24 -11.44 -7.91
N PRO A 16 -2.50 -10.12 -7.78
CA PRO A 16 -2.68 -9.22 -8.91
C PRO A 16 -1.46 -9.22 -9.85
N ASN A 17 -1.70 -9.00 -11.14
CA ASN A 17 -0.60 -9.02 -12.12
C ASN A 17 0.35 -7.84 -11.92
N GLU A 18 -0.18 -6.70 -11.48
CA GLU A 18 0.56 -5.48 -11.17
C GLU A 18 1.56 -5.72 -10.04
N ILE A 19 1.15 -6.45 -8.99
CA ILE A 19 2.03 -6.85 -7.89
C ILE A 19 3.15 -7.79 -8.36
N LYS A 20 2.81 -8.80 -9.19
CA LYS A 20 3.83 -9.71 -9.74
C LYS A 20 4.85 -8.96 -10.60
N SER A 21 4.37 -8.03 -11.43
CA SER A 21 5.23 -7.21 -12.26
C SER A 21 6.11 -6.27 -11.43
N LEU A 22 5.57 -5.71 -10.34
CA LEU A 22 6.33 -4.87 -9.42
C LEU A 22 7.40 -5.68 -8.68
N LEU A 23 7.11 -6.92 -8.28
CA LEU A 23 8.12 -7.80 -7.69
C LEU A 23 9.25 -8.10 -8.67
N GLU A 24 8.94 -8.37 -9.94
CA GLU A 24 9.96 -8.57 -10.97
C GLU A 24 10.81 -7.32 -11.20
N PHE A 25 10.20 -6.13 -11.10
CA PHE A 25 10.92 -4.85 -11.14
C PHE A 25 11.83 -4.67 -9.91
N GLN A 26 11.28 -4.79 -8.70
CA GLN A 26 11.99 -4.63 -7.43
C GLN A 26 13.15 -5.60 -7.27
N THR A 27 13.03 -6.83 -7.78
CA THR A 27 14.05 -7.87 -7.65
C THR A 27 15.04 -7.93 -8.82
N SER A 28 14.93 -6.99 -9.77
CA SER A 28 15.86 -6.91 -10.89
C SER A 28 17.23 -6.40 -10.45
N GLU A 29 18.30 -6.87 -11.11
CA GLU A 29 19.67 -6.40 -10.84
C GLU A 29 19.86 -4.90 -11.11
N THR A 30 18.92 -4.28 -11.85
CA THR A 30 18.92 -2.86 -12.18
C THR A 30 18.29 -1.97 -11.12
N ILE A 31 17.60 -2.54 -10.12
CA ILE A 31 16.93 -1.82 -9.03
C ILE A 31 17.47 -2.34 -7.69
N PRO A 32 18.71 -1.98 -7.31
CA PRO A 32 19.36 -2.45 -6.08
C PRO A 32 18.85 -1.78 -4.79
N SER A 33 17.98 -0.77 -4.88
CA SER A 33 17.54 0.07 -3.76
C SER A 33 16.08 0.51 -3.95
N TYR A 34 15.58 1.32 -3.02
CA TYR A 34 14.23 1.89 -3.07
C TYR A 34 13.98 2.66 -4.36
N TYR A 35 12.79 2.44 -4.90
CA TYR A 35 12.30 3.05 -6.13
C TYR A 35 11.09 3.97 -5.89
N SER A 36 10.58 3.99 -4.67
CA SER A 36 9.51 4.87 -4.22
C SER A 36 9.56 4.94 -2.70
N ASN A 37 9.49 6.14 -2.13
CA ASN A 37 9.31 6.29 -0.69
C ASN A 37 7.86 5.96 -0.25
N ALA A 38 6.91 5.96 -1.18
CA ALA A 38 5.49 5.74 -0.89
C ALA A 38 5.06 4.26 -0.86
N ILE A 39 5.91 3.34 -1.34
CA ILE A 39 5.60 1.90 -1.40
C ILE A 39 6.88 1.07 -1.59
N TYR A 40 6.97 -0.04 -0.86
CA TYR A 40 7.98 -1.07 -1.12
C TYR A 40 7.41 -2.46 -0.79
N LEU A 41 7.59 -3.45 -1.67
CA LEU A 41 7.01 -4.78 -1.41
C LEU A 41 7.77 -5.51 -0.31
N ILE A 42 7.02 -6.13 0.60
CA ILE A 42 7.56 -7.01 1.65
C ILE A 42 7.46 -8.48 1.24
N ASP A 43 8.28 -9.34 1.83
CA ASP A 43 8.29 -10.80 1.60
C ASP A 43 7.99 -11.62 2.87
N GLU A 44 7.86 -10.97 4.02
CA GLU A 44 7.47 -11.57 5.29
C GLU A 44 6.29 -10.86 5.95
N ASP A 45 5.63 -11.58 6.87
CA ASP A 45 4.46 -11.06 7.58
C ASP A 45 4.92 -10.04 8.64
N PRO A 46 4.45 -8.78 8.58
CA PRO A 46 4.89 -7.73 9.51
C PRO A 46 4.34 -7.91 10.94
N GLY A 47 3.30 -8.73 11.14
CA GLY A 47 2.69 -8.97 12.45
C GLY A 47 1.91 -7.81 13.06
N ILE A 48 1.84 -6.66 12.37
CA ILE A 48 1.14 -5.46 12.85
C ILE A 48 -0.38 -5.62 12.83
N ILE A 49 -0.93 -6.48 11.97
CA ILE A 49 -2.38 -6.72 11.88
C ILE A 49 -2.88 -7.40 13.17
N GLU A 50 -2.12 -8.38 13.68
CA GLU A 50 -2.39 -9.11 14.91
C GLU A 50 -2.35 -8.22 16.16
N SER A 51 -1.65 -7.08 16.09
CA SER A 51 -1.62 -6.11 17.20
C SER A 51 -2.99 -5.48 17.49
N ILE A 52 -3.91 -5.51 16.52
CA ILE A 52 -5.29 -5.02 16.67
C ILE A 52 -6.20 -6.15 17.18
N SER A 53 -6.09 -7.33 16.58
CA SER A 53 -6.86 -8.51 17.00
C SER A 53 -6.19 -9.80 16.51
N GLU A 54 -6.12 -10.79 17.39
CA GLU A 54 -5.60 -12.14 17.07
C GLU A 54 -6.69 -13.08 16.53
N GLU A 55 -7.96 -12.63 16.45
CA GLU A 55 -9.06 -13.44 15.97
C GLU A 55 -8.85 -13.84 14.50
N GLU A 56 -8.95 -15.14 14.19
CA GLU A 56 -8.67 -15.66 12.85
C GLU A 56 -9.54 -15.01 11.76
N GLU A 57 -10.78 -14.62 12.09
CA GLU A 57 -11.66 -13.93 11.14
C GLU A 57 -11.11 -12.53 10.77
N PHE A 58 -10.55 -11.81 11.74
CA PHE A 58 -9.94 -10.51 11.52
C PHE A 58 -8.65 -10.65 10.71
N VAL A 59 -7.70 -11.45 11.20
CA VAL A 59 -6.37 -11.62 10.59
C VAL A 59 -6.47 -12.16 9.16
N ASN A 60 -7.41 -13.07 8.88
CA ASN A 60 -7.60 -13.63 7.53
C ASN A 60 -8.35 -12.69 6.58
N SER A 61 -8.91 -11.59 7.07
CA SER A 61 -9.54 -10.55 6.24
C SER A 61 -8.51 -9.58 5.67
N PHE A 62 -7.25 -9.65 6.10
CA PHE A 62 -6.18 -8.79 5.59
C PHE A 62 -5.02 -9.60 5.01
N VAL A 63 -4.49 -9.09 3.89
CA VAL A 63 -3.34 -9.66 3.18
C VAL A 63 -2.27 -8.57 3.05
N PRO A 64 -1.28 -8.52 3.95
CA PRO A 64 -0.20 -7.52 3.88
C PRO A 64 0.68 -7.78 2.65
N PHE A 65 1.20 -6.72 2.03
CA PHE A 65 2.03 -6.88 0.82
C PHE A 65 3.07 -5.78 0.60
N ALA A 66 3.01 -4.65 1.30
CA ALA A 66 3.97 -3.57 1.13
C ALA A 66 4.12 -2.72 2.39
N GLU A 67 5.29 -2.10 2.55
CA GLU A 67 5.53 -0.98 3.47
C GLU A 67 4.87 0.29 2.92
N ALA A 68 4.32 1.09 3.85
CA ALA A 68 3.72 2.40 3.56
C ALA A 68 4.65 3.57 3.94
N ASN A 69 5.56 3.34 4.88
CA ASN A 69 6.61 4.26 5.30
C ASN A 69 7.79 3.48 5.91
N SER A 70 8.86 4.19 6.26
CA SER A 70 10.07 3.59 6.82
C SER A 70 9.99 3.26 8.32
N THR A 71 8.93 3.66 9.01
CA THR A 71 8.78 3.49 10.46
C THR A 71 8.07 2.19 10.85
N GLY A 72 7.35 1.58 9.92
CA GLY A 72 6.74 0.25 10.09
C GLY A 72 5.27 0.16 9.70
N SER A 73 4.67 1.24 9.17
CA SER A 73 3.32 1.20 8.62
C SER A 73 3.30 0.34 7.35
N ILE A 74 2.21 -0.39 7.12
CA ILE A 74 2.08 -1.31 5.98
C ILE A 74 0.76 -1.15 5.24
N TYR A 75 0.75 -1.54 3.97
CA TYR A 75 -0.44 -1.72 3.17
C TYR A 75 -0.87 -3.20 3.14
N ALA A 76 -2.16 -3.41 3.21
CA ALA A 76 -2.80 -4.71 3.05
C ALA A 76 -4.03 -4.64 2.15
N PHE A 77 -4.32 -5.72 1.44
CA PHE A 77 -5.62 -5.90 0.82
C PHE A 77 -6.65 -6.25 1.90
N TRP A 78 -7.82 -5.62 1.83
CA TRP A 78 -8.97 -6.00 2.66
C TRP A 78 -9.91 -6.92 1.89
N VAL A 79 -10.05 -8.15 2.38
CA VAL A 79 -10.89 -9.19 1.81
C VAL A 79 -12.22 -9.25 2.54
N GLN A 80 -13.18 -8.47 2.06
CA GLN A 80 -14.50 -8.31 2.68
C GLN A 80 -15.40 -9.57 2.56
N ASP A 81 -15.16 -10.41 1.55
CA ASP A 81 -15.96 -11.60 1.27
C ASP A 81 -15.07 -12.82 1.01
N LYS A 82 -15.31 -13.92 1.74
CA LYS A 82 -14.60 -15.20 1.60
C LYS A 82 -14.79 -15.86 0.23
N ALA A 83 -15.77 -15.42 -0.56
CA ALA A 83 -15.95 -15.83 -1.94
C ALA A 83 -14.94 -15.18 -2.90
N VAL A 84 -14.29 -14.08 -2.51
CA VAL A 84 -13.22 -13.44 -3.30
C VAL A 84 -12.11 -14.46 -3.56
N LYS A 85 -11.67 -14.52 -4.83
CA LYS A 85 -10.55 -15.37 -5.27
C LYS A 85 -9.36 -14.58 -5.79
N SER A 86 -9.57 -13.30 -6.10
CA SER A 86 -8.55 -12.42 -6.68
C SER A 86 -8.57 -11.09 -5.94
N LEU A 87 -7.39 -10.56 -5.64
CA LEU A 87 -7.25 -9.30 -4.91
C LEU A 87 -7.28 -8.07 -5.82
N ASP A 88 -7.46 -8.27 -7.14
CA ASP A 88 -7.40 -7.21 -8.16
C ASP A 88 -8.30 -6.00 -7.86
N ASN A 89 -9.43 -6.23 -7.16
CA ASN A 89 -10.41 -5.19 -6.82
C ASN A 89 -10.65 -5.05 -5.31
N CYS A 90 -9.80 -5.64 -4.48
CA CYS A 90 -9.90 -5.48 -3.03
C CYS A 90 -9.45 -4.07 -2.64
N PRO A 91 -10.17 -3.38 -1.74
CA PRO A 91 -9.69 -2.14 -1.16
C PRO A 91 -8.32 -2.32 -0.51
N ILE A 92 -7.51 -1.28 -0.56
CA ILE A 92 -6.24 -1.22 0.14
C ILE A 92 -6.45 -0.48 1.45
N VAL A 93 -5.98 -1.11 2.52
CA VAL A 93 -5.95 -0.56 3.87
C VAL A 93 -4.51 -0.29 4.27
N VAL A 94 -4.27 0.84 4.91
CA VAL A 94 -3.02 1.10 5.62
C VAL A 94 -3.19 0.78 7.10
N PHE A 95 -2.17 0.18 7.69
CA PHE A 95 -2.04 -0.04 9.13
C PHE A 95 -0.86 0.79 9.63
N GLY A 96 -1.12 1.70 10.58
CA GLY A 96 -0.10 2.55 11.17
C GLY A 96 0.66 1.86 12.30
N ASP A 97 1.99 2.00 12.31
CA ASP A 97 2.88 1.53 13.39
C ASP A 97 2.68 2.30 14.72
N GLU A 98 2.11 3.50 14.65
CA GLU A 98 1.64 4.27 15.79
C GLU A 98 0.10 4.21 15.96
N GLY A 99 -0.55 3.23 15.32
CA GLY A 99 -2.00 3.08 15.27
C GLY A 99 -2.64 3.78 14.08
N GLY A 100 -3.97 3.70 13.99
CA GLY A 100 -4.73 4.16 12.84
C GLY A 100 -4.83 3.10 11.74
N VAL A 101 -6.02 2.97 11.16
CA VAL A 101 -6.32 2.01 10.09
C VAL A 101 -7.28 2.64 9.11
N PHE A 102 -6.86 2.85 7.87
CA PHE A 102 -7.61 3.65 6.90
C PHE A 102 -7.68 2.97 5.54
N ILE A 103 -8.79 3.18 4.83
CA ILE A 103 -8.86 2.90 3.40
C ILE A 103 -8.05 3.98 2.67
N VAL A 104 -7.15 3.55 1.78
CA VAL A 104 -6.25 4.46 1.05
C VAL A 104 -6.43 4.38 -0.47
N ALA A 105 -6.99 3.29 -0.98
CA ALA A 105 -7.27 3.10 -2.39
C ALA A 105 -8.35 2.04 -2.59
N LYS A 106 -9.14 2.12 -3.67
CA LYS A 106 -10.18 1.12 -3.99
C LYS A 106 -9.62 -0.20 -4.49
N ASN A 107 -8.38 -0.16 -4.97
CA ASN A 107 -7.66 -1.32 -5.50
C ASN A 107 -6.18 -0.99 -5.66
N ILE A 108 -5.39 -2.00 -5.99
CA ILE A 108 -3.94 -1.87 -6.15
C ILE A 108 -3.52 -0.86 -7.23
N LYS A 109 -4.31 -0.66 -8.28
CA LYS A 109 -3.92 0.26 -9.36
C LYS A 109 -3.92 1.70 -8.87
N GLU A 110 -4.94 2.09 -8.10
CA GLU A 110 -5.00 3.42 -7.51
C GLU A 110 -3.82 3.65 -6.54
N LEU A 111 -3.48 2.67 -5.70
CA LEU A 111 -2.30 2.78 -4.83
C LEU A 111 -1.00 2.94 -5.63
N LEU A 112 -0.81 2.15 -6.70
CA LEU A 112 0.39 2.28 -7.56
C LEU A 112 0.45 3.62 -8.30
N GLN A 113 -0.71 4.23 -8.60
CA GLN A 113 -0.75 5.58 -9.16
C GLN A 113 -0.36 6.63 -8.12
N ILE A 114 -0.82 6.50 -6.88
CA ILE A 114 -0.47 7.35 -5.74
C ILE A 114 1.03 7.23 -5.44
N SER A 115 1.59 6.02 -5.46
CA SER A 115 2.98 5.80 -5.05
C SER A 115 4.01 6.46 -5.96
N ALA A 116 3.62 6.89 -7.16
CA ALA A 116 4.42 7.77 -8.00
C ALA A 116 4.78 9.12 -7.33
N TYR A 117 4.03 9.49 -6.28
CA TYR A 117 4.28 10.68 -5.49
C TYR A 117 5.52 10.57 -4.63
N ASP A 118 6.13 9.40 -4.40
CA ASP A 118 7.47 9.29 -3.82
C ASP A 118 7.66 10.00 -2.46
N VAL A 119 6.59 10.10 -1.67
CA VAL A 119 6.62 10.64 -0.29
C VAL A 119 6.06 9.56 0.62
N GLU A 120 6.66 9.36 1.79
CA GLU A 120 6.12 8.45 2.80
C GLU A 120 4.76 8.91 3.29
N ALA A 121 3.85 7.97 3.54
CA ALA A 121 2.58 8.32 4.16
C ALA A 121 2.77 8.59 5.65
N VAL A 122 2.05 9.59 6.17
CA VAL A 122 1.86 9.77 7.61
C VAL A 122 0.62 9.00 8.00
N VAL A 123 0.78 8.08 8.95
CA VAL A 123 -0.30 7.31 9.54
C VAL A 123 -0.22 7.47 11.05
N PHE A 124 -1.27 8.02 11.65
CA PHE A 124 -1.37 8.17 13.09
C PHE A 124 -2.80 7.92 13.53
N MET A 125 -3.01 7.56 14.80
CA MET A 125 -4.28 7.24 15.47
C MET A 125 -5.59 7.56 14.70
N GLU A 126 -5.81 8.83 14.32
CA GLU A 126 -7.04 9.31 13.64
C GLU A 126 -6.77 10.00 12.28
N GLU A 127 -5.54 9.99 11.78
CA GLU A 127 -5.14 10.72 10.58
C GLU A 127 -4.30 9.88 9.62
N PHE A 128 -4.60 10.02 8.33
CA PHE A 128 -3.80 9.48 7.23
C PHE A 128 -3.69 10.53 6.13
N TYR A 129 -2.46 10.85 5.72
CA TYR A 129 -2.21 11.78 4.62
C TYR A 129 -0.80 11.60 4.05
N PHE A 130 -0.56 12.17 2.87
CA PHE A 130 0.79 12.37 2.35
C PHE A 130 1.19 13.83 2.58
N PRO A 131 2.37 14.12 3.16
CA PRO A 131 2.88 15.48 3.23
C PRO A 131 3.02 16.13 1.85
N ASP A 132 2.92 17.45 1.78
CA ASP A 132 3.16 18.17 0.52
C ASP A 132 4.65 18.11 0.15
N LYS A 133 4.94 17.44 -0.96
CA LYS A 133 6.29 17.32 -1.51
C LYS A 133 6.94 18.68 -1.79
N GLU A 134 6.19 19.66 -2.29
CA GLU A 134 6.76 20.98 -2.59
C GLU A 134 7.25 21.66 -1.31
N GLU A 135 6.48 21.57 -0.22
CA GLU A 135 6.88 22.06 1.10
C GLU A 135 8.12 21.31 1.62
N LEU A 136 8.13 19.97 1.55
CA LEU A 136 9.30 19.17 1.97
C LEU A 136 10.58 19.53 1.17
N ILE A 137 10.46 19.85 -0.12
CA ILE A 137 11.58 20.31 -0.94
C ILE A 137 12.07 21.68 -0.46
N GLU A 138 11.16 22.62 -0.17
CA GLU A 138 11.51 23.96 0.31
C GLU A 138 12.19 23.91 1.69
N GLU A 139 11.78 22.98 2.55
CA GLU A 139 12.35 22.76 3.88
C GLU A 139 13.66 21.94 3.86
N GLY A 140 13.96 21.30 2.72
CA GLY A 140 15.14 20.44 2.57
C GLY A 140 15.00 19.09 3.27
N GLU A 141 13.76 18.64 3.47
CA GLU A 141 13.38 17.36 4.09
C GLU A 141 12.98 16.30 3.06
N PHE A 142 12.91 16.67 1.77
CA PHE A 142 12.64 15.73 0.68
C PHE A 142 13.92 15.18 0.04
N ASP A 143 14.07 13.86 0.11
CA ASP A 143 15.00 13.08 -0.71
C ASP A 143 14.20 12.09 -1.57
N ALA A 144 14.30 12.22 -2.90
CA ALA A 144 13.65 11.30 -3.82
C ALA A 144 14.27 9.89 -3.72
N ALA A 145 13.44 8.85 -3.92
CA ALA A 145 13.95 7.49 -3.98
C ALA A 145 14.94 7.35 -5.15
N GLU A 146 16.03 6.60 -4.93
CA GLU A 146 17.17 6.51 -5.86
C GLU A 146 16.73 6.06 -7.26
N PHE A 147 15.75 5.16 -7.33
CA PHE A 147 15.23 4.59 -8.58
C PHE A 147 13.82 5.08 -8.93
N ASN A 148 13.43 6.27 -8.44
CA ASN A 148 12.11 6.84 -8.69
C ASN A 148 11.82 6.99 -10.19
N LYS A 149 12.83 7.37 -10.98
CA LYS A 149 12.66 7.55 -12.42
C LYS A 149 12.31 6.22 -13.11
N GLU A 150 13.02 5.16 -12.78
CA GLU A 150 12.81 3.81 -13.29
C GLU A 150 11.43 3.29 -12.87
N PHE A 151 10.99 3.59 -11.65
CA PHE A 151 9.64 3.26 -11.19
C PHE A 151 8.57 3.99 -11.99
N LEU A 152 8.73 5.29 -12.22
CA LEU A 152 7.80 6.07 -13.04
C LEU A 152 7.75 5.59 -14.50
N ASP A 153 8.87 5.12 -15.04
CA ASP A 153 8.92 4.52 -16.36
C ASP A 153 8.19 3.18 -16.38
N TRP A 154 8.51 2.27 -15.45
CA TRP A 154 7.80 0.99 -15.27
C TRP A 154 6.29 1.18 -15.10
N LEU A 155 5.88 2.16 -14.28
CA LEU A 155 4.47 2.44 -14.02
C LEU A 155 3.72 2.81 -15.31
N ARG A 156 4.37 3.59 -16.19
CA ARG A 156 3.81 3.99 -17.49
C ARG A 156 3.84 2.88 -18.54
N THR A 157 4.91 2.08 -18.59
CA THR A 157 5.14 1.11 -19.67
C THR A 157 4.57 -0.26 -19.37
N ASP A 158 4.90 -0.80 -18.20
CA ASP A 158 4.63 -2.18 -17.82
C ASP A 158 3.30 -2.29 -17.09
N ALA A 159 3.09 -1.47 -16.05
CA ALA A 159 1.82 -1.39 -15.34
C ALA A 159 0.74 -0.66 -16.15
N LYS A 160 1.12 0.19 -17.11
CA LYS A 160 0.23 1.01 -17.96
C LYS A 160 -0.72 1.90 -17.14
N LEU A 161 -0.19 2.42 -16.04
CA LEU A 161 -0.89 3.31 -15.13
C LEU A 161 -0.37 4.74 -15.32
N LYS A 162 -1.25 5.72 -15.10
CA LYS A 162 -0.89 7.13 -15.15
C LYS A 162 -0.44 7.56 -13.75
N PRO A 163 0.81 8.04 -13.57
CA PRO A 163 1.27 8.59 -12.30
C PRO A 163 0.37 9.71 -11.79
N ILE A 164 0.13 9.75 -10.47
CA ILE A 164 -0.40 10.92 -9.76
C ILE A 164 0.77 11.62 -9.08
N LEU A 165 0.91 12.92 -9.32
CA LEU A 165 2.11 13.68 -8.95
C LEU A 165 1.81 14.97 -8.16
N THR A 166 0.55 15.19 -7.77
CA THR A 166 0.14 16.33 -6.95
C THR A 166 -0.66 15.83 -5.77
N ILE A 167 -0.58 16.54 -4.64
CA ILE A 167 -1.25 16.13 -3.41
C ILE A 167 -2.77 16.18 -3.55
N GLU A 168 -3.32 17.17 -4.25
CA GLU A 168 -4.78 17.32 -4.39
C GLU A 168 -5.41 16.15 -5.15
N ALA A 169 -4.70 15.61 -6.14
CA ALA A 169 -5.16 14.46 -6.89
C ALA A 169 -5.05 13.15 -6.08
N ILE A 170 -4.10 13.07 -5.14
CA ILE A 170 -3.99 11.96 -4.19
C ILE A 170 -5.15 12.03 -3.19
N ASP A 171 -5.38 13.21 -2.60
CA ASP A 171 -6.49 13.45 -1.68
C ASP A 171 -7.83 13.12 -2.31
N GLU A 172 -8.05 13.47 -3.59
CA GLU A 172 -9.27 13.11 -4.32
C GLU A 172 -9.42 11.58 -4.45
N VAL A 173 -8.34 10.85 -4.74
CA VAL A 173 -8.41 9.38 -4.84
C VAL A 173 -8.68 8.74 -3.47
N ILE A 174 -8.00 9.20 -2.42
CA ILE A 174 -8.18 8.69 -1.05
C ILE A 174 -9.60 8.98 -0.56
N ALA A 175 -10.09 10.22 -0.70
CA ALA A 175 -11.44 10.60 -0.31
C ALA A 175 -12.49 9.74 -1.01
N ASN A 176 -12.34 9.53 -2.33
CA ASN A 176 -13.23 8.66 -3.09
C ASN A 176 -13.21 7.20 -2.60
N ALA A 177 -12.06 6.69 -2.13
CA ALA A 177 -11.93 5.35 -1.58
C ALA A 177 -12.55 5.26 -0.17
N GLN A 178 -12.32 6.25 0.68
CA GLN A 178 -12.89 6.35 2.02
C GLN A 178 -14.42 6.50 1.98
N ASP A 179 -14.96 7.36 1.12
CA ASP A 179 -16.41 7.52 0.90
C ASP A 179 -17.11 6.20 0.56
N GLN A 180 -16.38 5.26 -0.08
CA GLN A 180 -16.94 3.98 -0.50
C GLN A 180 -16.88 2.91 0.58
N SER A 181 -15.85 2.91 1.45
CA SER A 181 -15.53 1.73 2.27
C SER A 181 -15.03 2.02 3.69
N ALA A 182 -14.83 3.28 4.08
CA ALA A 182 -14.31 3.60 5.42
C ALA A 182 -15.29 3.20 6.53
N GLU A 183 -16.57 3.54 6.40
CA GLU A 183 -17.59 3.18 7.41
C GLU A 183 -17.68 1.64 7.58
N GLU A 184 -17.61 0.89 6.48
CA GLU A 184 -17.64 -0.58 6.54
C GLU A 184 -16.39 -1.14 7.24
N LEU A 185 -15.22 -0.55 6.98
CA LEU A 185 -13.96 -0.94 7.61
C LEU A 185 -13.99 -0.65 9.11
N GLU A 186 -14.44 0.54 9.52
CA GLU A 186 -14.58 0.92 10.93
C GLU A 186 -15.54 -0.03 11.66
N GLN A 187 -16.70 -0.30 11.07
CA GLN A 187 -17.66 -1.26 11.63
C GLN A 187 -17.10 -2.69 11.68
N PHE A 188 -16.23 -3.06 10.75
CA PHE A 188 -15.55 -4.35 10.77
C PHE A 188 -14.55 -4.40 11.93
N ILE A 189 -13.63 -3.43 12.03
CA ILE A 189 -12.61 -3.36 13.09
C ILE A 189 -13.27 -3.31 14.48
N ALA A 190 -14.32 -2.51 14.67
CA ALA A 190 -15.02 -2.38 15.95
C ALA A 190 -15.68 -3.68 16.45
N LYS A 191 -15.81 -4.73 15.61
CA LYS A 191 -16.27 -6.05 16.04
C LYS A 191 -15.16 -6.89 16.70
N PHE A 192 -13.89 -6.54 16.47
CA PHE A 192 -12.72 -7.33 16.85
C PHE A 192 -11.74 -6.60 17.77
N ALA A 193 -11.85 -5.26 17.88
CA ALA A 193 -11.06 -4.40 18.75
C ALA A 193 -11.74 -4.13 20.11
#